data_AF-A0A0U5FVM3-F1
#
_entry.id   AF-A0A0U5FVM3-F1
#
_cell.length_a   1.000
_cell.length_b   1.000
_cell.length_c   1.000
_cell.angle_alpha   90.00
_cell.angle_beta   90.00
_cell.angle_gamma   90.00
#
_symmetry.space_group_name_H-M   'P 1'
#
loop_
_entity.id
_entity.type
_entity.pdbx_description
1 polymer ?
#
loop_
_entity_poly.entity_id
_entity_poly.type
_entity_poly.pdbx_seq_one_letter_code
_entity_poly.pdbx_strand_id
1 'polypeptide(L)'
;MLADTSYDIYDVSKTFSSATSYFQDVAEQDMQRLLGQPNSVDNREDARRKYLHNKIFTVIIPRFVDSKYDDGPFKLICDDFRFGNILVNSAQDLNIVAVLDWEWAYAAPFRMLYSPPGWLLLKKPFDWDGDVSKYNSLLRMFVNVLEEEQQKRAGYHSMPSLAALMHESMESDRFGFHEILYACFESPDSRAWVAIRQLLPSIDELVTVPGAEIEFFVNRKWRS
;
A
#
# COMPACT_ATOMS: atom_id res chain seq x y z
N MET A 1 -2.74 -9.75 42.31
CA MET A 1 -3.24 -8.60 41.53
C MET A 1 -2.59 -8.72 40.16
N LEU A 2 -3.24 -9.46 39.27
CA LEU A 2 -2.75 -9.71 37.91
C LEU A 2 -3.12 -8.48 37.07
N ALA A 3 -2.10 -7.83 36.50
CA ALA A 3 -2.30 -6.75 35.55
C ALA A 3 -2.84 -7.35 34.25
N ASP A 4 -4.06 -6.92 33.92
CA ASP A 4 -4.73 -7.15 32.66
C ASP A 4 -3.96 -6.42 31.55
N THR A 5 -3.18 -7.16 30.76
CA THR A 5 -2.62 -6.67 29.51
C THR A 5 -3.63 -7.00 28.41
N SER A 6 -4.72 -6.24 28.35
CA SER A 6 -5.53 -6.20 27.14
C SER A 6 -4.67 -5.50 26.08
N TYR A 7 -4.08 -6.28 25.18
CA TYR A 7 -3.82 -5.76 23.85
C TYR A 7 -5.17 -5.26 23.34
N ASP A 8 -5.28 -3.97 23.03
CA ASP A 8 -6.42 -3.44 22.27
C ASP A 8 -6.44 -4.18 20.93
N ILE A 9 -7.11 -5.33 20.91
CA ILE A 9 -7.54 -5.98 19.69
C ILE A 9 -8.52 -4.99 19.10
N TYR A 10 -8.10 -4.34 18.01
CA TYR A 10 -8.88 -3.39 17.24
C TYR A 10 -10.35 -3.81 17.17
N ASP A 11 -11.26 -2.84 17.31
CA ASP A 11 -12.70 -3.09 17.24
C ASP A 11 -13.04 -3.79 15.90
N VAL A 12 -13.25 -5.11 15.97
CA VAL A 12 -13.56 -5.99 14.84
C VAL A 12 -14.90 -5.64 14.18
N SER A 13 -15.65 -4.67 14.70
CA SER A 13 -16.90 -4.18 14.12
C SER A 13 -16.75 -2.93 13.25
N LYS A 14 -15.56 -2.31 13.17
CA LYS A 14 -15.36 -1.10 12.37
C LYS A 14 -15.38 -1.43 10.87
N THR A 15 -16.40 -0.97 10.18
CA THR A 15 -16.48 -0.99 8.71
C THR A 15 -16.23 0.41 8.15
N PHE A 16 -15.59 0.50 6.98
CA PHE A 16 -15.34 1.76 6.29
C PHE A 16 -16.45 2.05 5.28
N SER A 17 -16.99 3.27 5.34
CA SER A 17 -17.96 3.75 4.35
C SER A 17 -17.28 4.42 3.15
N SER A 18 -16.00 4.79 3.27
CA SER A 18 -15.25 5.42 2.18
C SER A 18 -13.77 5.05 2.14
N ALA A 19 -13.14 5.16 0.96
CA ALA A 19 -11.73 4.94 0.73
C ALA A 19 -10.86 5.92 1.53
N THR A 20 -11.28 7.19 1.62
CA THR A 20 -10.65 8.20 2.47
C THR A 20 -10.61 7.74 3.92
N SER A 21 -11.74 7.27 4.47
CA SER A 21 -11.80 6.81 5.86
C SER A 21 -10.94 5.57 6.10
N TYR A 22 -10.87 4.67 5.12
CA TYR A 22 -10.00 3.49 5.16
C TYR A 22 -8.52 3.90 5.20
N PHE A 23 -8.07 4.74 4.26
CA PHE A 23 -6.67 5.15 4.20
C PHE A 23 -6.24 5.98 5.43
N GLN A 24 -7.14 6.82 5.95
CA GLN A 24 -6.87 7.58 7.17
C GLN A 24 -6.69 6.67 8.38
N ASP A 25 -7.50 5.62 8.49
CA ASP A 25 -7.39 4.64 9.57
C ASP A 25 -6.09 3.84 9.49
N VAL A 26 -5.69 3.39 8.29
CA VAL A 26 -4.40 2.71 8.10
C VAL A 26 -3.24 3.65 8.48
N ALA A 27 -3.27 4.91 8.04
CA ALA A 27 -2.26 5.90 8.40
C ALA A 27 -2.21 6.17 9.91
N GLU A 28 -3.37 6.20 10.59
CA GLU A 28 -3.44 6.33 12.04
C GLU A 28 -2.86 5.11 12.74
N GLN A 29 -3.18 3.90 12.28
CA GLN A 29 -2.60 2.66 12.82
C GLN A 29 -1.08 2.65 12.67
N ASP A 30 -0.55 3.06 11.52
CA ASP A 30 0.90 3.13 11.29
C ASP A 30 1.56 4.17 12.19
N MET A 31 0.91 5.32 12.41
CA MET A 31 1.37 6.32 13.37
C MET A 31 1.35 5.76 14.80
N GLN A 32 0.31 5.04 15.21
CA GLN A 32 0.23 4.42 16.53
C GLN A 32 1.32 3.36 16.72
N ARG A 33 1.59 2.53 15.71
CA ARG A 33 2.70 1.58 15.73
C ARG A 33 4.04 2.32 15.80
N LEU A 34 4.22 3.39 15.03
CA LEU A 34 5.42 4.23 15.07
C LEU A 34 5.64 4.82 16.46
N LEU A 35 4.59 5.17 17.18
CA LEU A 35 4.68 5.69 18.54
C LEU A 35 4.93 4.57 19.57
N GLY A 36 4.24 3.44 19.43
CA GLY A 36 4.17 2.39 20.44
C GLY A 36 5.28 1.34 20.39
N GLN A 37 5.77 0.96 19.21
CA GLN A 37 6.73 -0.14 19.07
C GLN A 37 8.17 0.33 19.36
N PRO A 38 8.90 -0.25 20.33
CA PRO A 38 10.23 0.23 20.70
C PRO A 38 11.24 0.24 19.53
N ASN A 39 11.15 -0.75 18.65
CA ASN A 39 12.07 -0.97 17.52
C ASN A 39 11.56 -0.41 16.19
N SER A 40 10.60 0.53 16.19
CA SER A 40 10.07 1.13 14.95
C SER A 40 11.02 2.14 14.28
N VAL A 41 12.14 2.49 14.93
CA VAL A 41 13.11 3.47 14.47
C VAL A 41 14.54 2.97 14.71
N ASP A 42 15.46 3.26 13.79
CA ASP A 42 16.85 2.78 13.87
C ASP A 42 17.74 3.74 14.66
N ASN A 43 17.47 5.03 14.56
CA ASN A 43 18.22 6.09 15.24
C ASN A 43 17.37 7.37 15.36
N ARG A 44 17.91 8.40 16.02
CA ARG A 44 17.20 9.66 16.23
C ARG A 44 16.79 10.36 14.94
N GLU A 45 17.62 10.28 13.89
CA GLU A 45 17.31 10.91 12.62
C GLU A 45 16.21 10.16 11.86
N ASP A 46 16.33 8.83 11.79
CA ASP A 46 15.28 7.97 11.25
C ASP A 46 13.93 8.22 11.95
N ALA A 47 13.93 8.39 13.27
CA ALA A 47 12.75 8.76 14.03
C ALA A 47 12.13 10.09 13.55
N ARG A 48 12.93 11.16 13.40
CA ARG A 48 12.40 12.45 12.90
C ARG A 48 11.77 12.31 11.53
N ARG A 49 12.46 11.63 10.61
CA ARG A 49 12.00 11.47 9.23
C ARG A 49 10.74 10.62 9.16
N LYS A 50 10.68 9.47 9.84
CA LYS A 50 9.49 8.61 9.88
C LYS A 50 8.28 9.33 10.49
N TYR A 51 8.50 10.15 11.52
CA TYR A 51 7.43 10.96 12.11
C TYR A 51 6.86 11.97 11.11
N LEU A 52 7.75 12.74 10.46
CA LEU A 52 7.34 13.72 9.45
C LEU A 52 6.63 13.05 8.27
N HIS A 53 7.15 11.91 7.79
CA HIS A 53 6.58 11.15 6.69
C HIS A 53 5.17 10.64 6.99
N ASN A 54 4.92 10.13 8.19
CA ASN A 54 3.58 9.72 8.59
C ASN A 54 2.60 10.89 8.59
N LYS A 55 3.04 12.07 9.05
CA LYS A 55 2.21 13.29 9.02
C LYS A 55 1.93 13.73 7.59
N ILE A 56 2.95 13.73 6.72
CA ILE A 56 2.80 14.05 5.30
C ILE A 56 1.86 13.05 4.62
N PHE A 57 2.04 11.76 4.85
CA PHE A 57 1.21 10.70 4.28
C PHE A 57 -0.27 10.93 4.60
N THR A 58 -0.59 11.25 5.86
CA THR A 58 -1.95 11.57 6.29
C THR A 58 -2.55 12.74 5.51
N VAL A 59 -1.76 13.78 5.22
CA VAL A 59 -2.22 14.99 4.53
C VAL A 59 -2.38 14.78 3.01
N ILE A 60 -1.64 13.85 2.40
CA ILE A 60 -1.74 13.60 0.96
C ILE A 60 -2.83 12.61 0.58
N ILE A 61 -3.40 11.84 1.51
CA ILE A 61 -4.46 10.85 1.23
C ILE A 61 -5.55 11.38 0.26
N PRO A 62 -6.13 12.58 0.47
CA PRO A 62 -7.20 13.07 -0.43
C PRO A 62 -6.76 13.29 -1.88
N ARG A 63 -5.45 13.39 -2.16
CA ARG A 63 -4.92 13.50 -3.53
C ARG A 63 -4.91 12.18 -4.28
N PHE A 64 -4.89 11.06 -3.56
CA PHE A 64 -4.82 9.71 -4.12
C PHE A 64 -6.17 8.98 -4.11
N VAL A 65 -7.19 9.58 -3.49
CA VAL A 65 -8.57 9.11 -3.55
C VAL A 65 -9.27 9.73 -4.76
N ASP A 66 -9.90 8.88 -5.57
CA ASP A 66 -10.82 9.33 -6.62
C ASP A 66 -12.19 9.60 -6.00
N SER A 67 -12.64 10.86 -6.02
CA SER A 67 -13.91 11.28 -5.43
C SER A 67 -15.13 10.56 -6.02
N LYS A 68 -15.04 10.07 -7.27
CA LYS A 68 -16.11 9.25 -7.89
C LYS A 68 -16.33 7.92 -7.17
N TYR A 69 -15.29 7.45 -6.50
CA TYR A 69 -15.17 6.10 -5.97
C TYR A 69 -14.83 6.08 -4.48
N ASP A 70 -14.91 7.24 -3.81
CA ASP A 70 -14.60 7.35 -2.40
C ASP A 70 -15.56 6.48 -1.59
N ASP A 71 -16.86 6.57 -1.85
CA ASP A 71 -17.89 5.75 -1.18
C ASP A 71 -17.90 4.27 -1.66
N GLY A 72 -16.90 3.85 -2.42
CA GLY A 72 -16.69 2.47 -2.87
C GLY A 72 -16.80 2.28 -4.40
N PRO A 73 -16.87 1.01 -4.87
CA PRO A 73 -17.03 -0.21 -4.08
C PRO A 73 -15.76 -0.64 -3.31
N PHE A 74 -15.94 -1.51 -2.33
CA PHE A 74 -14.85 -2.28 -1.72
C PHE A 74 -14.76 -3.67 -2.37
N LYS A 75 -13.56 -4.24 -2.43
CA LYS A 75 -13.29 -5.57 -3.00
C LYS A 75 -12.43 -6.38 -2.05
N LEU A 76 -12.58 -7.71 -2.13
CA LEU A 76 -11.65 -8.63 -1.48
C LEU A 76 -10.31 -8.57 -2.22
N ILE A 77 -9.26 -8.26 -1.48
CA ILE A 77 -7.86 -8.21 -1.93
C ILE A 77 -7.06 -9.16 -1.05
N CYS A 78 -5.95 -9.69 -1.56
CA CYS A 78 -4.97 -10.45 -0.78
C CYS A 78 -3.57 -9.92 -1.10
N ASP A 79 -2.85 -9.44 -0.09
CA ASP A 79 -1.52 -8.84 -0.27
C ASP A 79 -0.44 -9.88 -0.65
N ASP A 80 -0.66 -11.16 -0.33
CA ASP A 80 0.23 -12.26 -0.75
C ASP A 80 -0.31 -13.03 -1.97
N PHE A 81 -1.07 -12.38 -2.85
CA PHE A 81 -1.55 -13.00 -4.10
C PHE A 81 -0.44 -13.09 -5.17
N ARG A 82 0.63 -13.83 -4.86
CA ARG A 82 1.80 -14.08 -5.71
C ARG A 82 1.74 -15.46 -6.35
N PHE A 83 2.56 -15.66 -7.39
CA PHE A 83 2.65 -16.93 -8.13
C PHE A 83 2.87 -18.17 -7.24
N GLY A 84 3.59 -18.03 -6.12
CA GLY A 84 3.84 -19.12 -5.16
C GLY A 84 2.57 -19.64 -4.47
N ASN A 85 1.50 -18.85 -4.45
CA ASN A 85 0.21 -19.19 -3.83
C ASN A 85 -0.84 -19.62 -4.86
N ILE A 86 -0.45 -19.84 -6.12
CA ILE A 86 -1.33 -20.34 -7.18
C ILE A 86 -0.92 -21.77 -7.52
N LEU A 87 -1.82 -22.71 -7.27
CA LEU A 87 -1.62 -24.11 -7.64
C LEU A 87 -2.12 -24.34 -9.07
N VAL A 88 -1.30 -25.02 -9.87
CA VAL A 88 -1.64 -25.45 -11.24
C VAL A 88 -1.69 -26.97 -11.37
N ASN A 89 -2.48 -27.46 -12.33
CA ASN A 89 -2.68 -28.89 -12.55
C ASN A 89 -1.41 -29.64 -13.04
N SER A 90 -0.59 -29.00 -13.87
CA SER A 90 0.63 -29.58 -14.46
C SER A 90 1.58 -28.48 -14.93
N ALA A 91 2.86 -28.83 -15.15
CA ALA A 91 3.85 -27.91 -15.71
C ALA A 91 3.61 -27.60 -17.21
N GLN A 92 2.77 -28.38 -17.88
CA GLN A 92 2.45 -28.22 -19.30
C GLN A 92 1.20 -27.38 -19.53
N ASP A 93 0.11 -27.65 -18.79
CA ASP A 93 -1.19 -27.02 -19.06
C ASP A 93 -1.40 -25.74 -18.25
N LEU A 94 -0.75 -25.62 -17.09
CA LEU A 94 -0.81 -24.44 -16.21
C LEU A 94 -2.23 -23.98 -15.83
N ASN A 95 -3.22 -24.90 -15.83
CA ASN A 95 -4.58 -24.56 -15.43
C ASN A 95 -4.61 -24.34 -13.92
N ILE A 96 -5.10 -23.17 -13.50
CA ILE A 96 -5.27 -22.82 -12.08
C ILE A 96 -6.27 -23.77 -11.45
N VAL A 97 -5.86 -24.51 -10.42
CA VAL A 97 -6.72 -25.44 -9.67
C VAL A 97 -7.09 -24.91 -8.29
N ALA A 98 -6.24 -24.09 -7.68
CA ALA A 98 -6.52 -23.49 -6.39
C ALA A 98 -5.68 -22.22 -6.18
N VAL A 99 -6.22 -21.32 -5.35
CA VAL A 99 -5.49 -20.21 -4.73
C VAL A 99 -5.33 -20.54 -3.25
N LEU A 100 -4.11 -20.50 -2.77
CA LEU A 100 -3.72 -20.80 -1.40
C LEU A 100 -3.53 -19.51 -0.59
N ASP A 101 -3.31 -19.69 0.71
CA ASP A 101 -2.79 -18.65 1.61
C ASP A 101 -3.62 -17.36 1.67
N TRP A 102 -4.86 -17.50 2.13
CA TRP A 102 -5.82 -16.39 2.29
C TRP A 102 -5.67 -15.63 3.61
N GLU A 103 -4.61 -15.88 4.39
CA GLU A 103 -4.44 -15.27 5.71
C GLU A 103 -4.23 -13.74 5.67
N TRP A 104 -3.83 -13.22 4.50
CA TRP A 104 -3.66 -11.79 4.21
C TRP A 104 -4.79 -11.20 3.36
N ALA A 105 -5.96 -11.85 3.35
CA ALA A 105 -7.11 -11.38 2.59
C ALA A 105 -8.01 -10.45 3.40
N TYR A 106 -8.42 -9.33 2.81
CA TYR A 106 -9.25 -8.31 3.46
C TYR A 106 -10.08 -7.51 2.44
N ALA A 107 -11.08 -6.78 2.93
CA ALA A 107 -11.85 -5.86 2.11
C ALA A 107 -11.17 -4.49 2.07
N ALA A 108 -10.86 -3.99 0.87
CA ALA A 108 -10.23 -2.69 0.67
C ALA A 108 -10.91 -1.89 -0.45
N PRO A 109 -10.64 -0.57 -0.54
CA PRO A 109 -11.09 0.27 -1.65
C PRO A 109 -10.72 -0.37 -2.99
N PHE A 110 -11.68 -0.47 -3.92
CA PHE A 110 -11.43 -1.27 -5.12
C PHE A 110 -10.20 -0.81 -5.90
N ARG A 111 -9.88 0.49 -5.89
CA ARG A 111 -8.72 1.06 -6.61
C ARG A 111 -7.39 0.37 -6.24
N MET A 112 -7.26 -0.18 -5.04
CA MET A 112 -6.09 -0.96 -4.62
C MET A 112 -5.95 -2.27 -5.41
N LEU A 113 -7.05 -2.93 -5.75
CA LEU A 113 -7.04 -4.17 -6.56
C LEU A 113 -6.46 -3.94 -7.96
N TYR A 114 -6.56 -2.70 -8.44
CA TYR A 114 -6.12 -2.30 -9.78
C TYR A 114 -4.74 -1.65 -9.75
N SER A 115 -4.04 -1.68 -8.62
CA SER A 115 -2.61 -1.38 -8.64
C SER A 115 -1.82 -2.54 -9.23
N PRO A 116 -0.80 -2.24 -10.04
CA PRO A 116 0.09 -3.24 -10.59
C PRO A 116 0.65 -4.20 -9.52
N PRO A 117 0.76 -5.50 -9.83
CA PRO A 117 1.33 -6.47 -8.89
C PRO A 117 2.82 -6.18 -8.64
N GLY A 118 3.18 -5.85 -7.40
CA GLY A 118 4.56 -5.57 -7.01
C GLY A 118 5.52 -6.77 -7.15
N TRP A 119 4.99 -7.99 -7.25
CA TRP A 119 5.76 -9.23 -7.32
C TRP A 119 6.16 -9.68 -8.73
N LEU A 120 5.94 -8.87 -9.78
CA LEU A 120 6.31 -9.26 -11.16
C LEU A 120 7.80 -9.60 -11.32
N LEU A 121 8.67 -9.04 -10.49
CA LEU A 121 10.10 -9.37 -10.46
C LEU A 121 10.44 -10.57 -9.56
N LEU A 122 9.44 -11.26 -9.01
CA LEU A 122 9.56 -12.31 -8.00
C LEU A 122 10.24 -11.83 -6.70
N LYS A 123 10.22 -10.52 -6.46
CA LYS A 123 10.73 -9.82 -5.28
C LYS A 123 9.86 -8.60 -4.99
N LYS A 124 9.88 -8.12 -3.74
CA LYS A 124 9.08 -6.95 -3.33
C LYS A 124 9.63 -5.66 -3.94
N PRO A 125 8.80 -4.61 -4.09
CA PRO A 125 9.25 -3.33 -4.66
C PRO A 125 10.44 -2.68 -3.97
N PHE A 126 10.56 -2.84 -2.66
CA PHE A 126 11.72 -2.42 -1.89
C PHE A 126 13.04 -3.07 -2.34
N ASP A 127 13.00 -4.32 -2.84
CA ASP A 127 14.18 -5.07 -3.28
C ASP A 127 14.51 -4.86 -4.77
N TRP A 128 13.88 -3.88 -5.44
CA TRP A 128 14.12 -3.61 -6.85
C TRP A 128 15.45 -2.86 -7.06
N ASP A 129 16.58 -3.59 -7.09
CA ASP A 129 17.96 -3.10 -7.34
C ASP A 129 18.17 -2.39 -8.72
N GLY A 130 17.43 -1.33 -9.01
CA GLY A 130 17.47 -0.61 -10.29
C GLY A 130 16.73 -1.29 -11.45
N ASP A 131 16.02 -2.40 -11.19
CA ASP A 131 15.36 -3.23 -12.22
C ASP A 131 14.01 -2.65 -12.71
N VAL A 132 13.85 -1.33 -12.65
CA VAL A 132 12.63 -0.59 -13.01
C VAL A 132 12.19 -0.90 -14.44
N SER A 133 13.16 -0.89 -15.36
CA SER A 133 12.90 -1.09 -16.78
C SER A 133 12.38 -2.49 -17.07
N LYS A 134 12.87 -3.51 -16.36
CA LYS A 134 12.38 -4.88 -16.48
C LYS A 134 11.02 -5.04 -15.83
N TYR A 135 10.79 -4.45 -14.66
CA TYR A 135 9.46 -4.40 -14.06
C TYR A 135 8.44 -3.80 -15.03
N ASN A 136 8.75 -2.64 -15.61
CA ASN A 136 7.88 -1.99 -16.60
C ASN A 136 7.67 -2.87 -17.85
N SER A 137 8.66 -3.64 -18.27
CA SER A 137 8.52 -4.58 -19.38
C SER A 137 7.59 -5.74 -19.03
N LEU A 138 7.71 -6.31 -17.85
CA LEU A 138 6.84 -7.38 -17.36
C LEU A 138 5.42 -6.88 -17.12
N LEU A 139 5.29 -5.66 -16.59
CA LEU A 139 4.00 -5.02 -16.40
C LEU A 139 3.28 -4.81 -17.72
N ARG A 140 3.97 -4.34 -18.76
CA ARG A 140 3.39 -4.24 -20.11
C ARG A 140 2.90 -5.58 -20.62
N MET A 141 3.70 -6.64 -20.48
CA MET A 141 3.28 -8.00 -20.87
C MET A 141 2.04 -8.46 -20.09
N PHE A 142 2.06 -8.28 -18.77
CA PHE A 142 0.97 -8.64 -17.87
C PHE A 142 -0.33 -7.92 -18.26
N VAL A 143 -0.26 -6.61 -18.44
CA VAL A 143 -1.41 -5.77 -18.79
C VAL A 143 -1.98 -6.15 -20.16
N ASN A 144 -1.14 -6.43 -21.16
CA ASN A 144 -1.59 -6.87 -22.48
C ASN A 144 -2.37 -8.19 -22.40
N VAL A 145 -1.82 -9.21 -21.71
CA VAL A 145 -2.50 -10.50 -21.52
C VAL A 145 -3.80 -10.33 -20.75
N LEU A 146 -3.80 -9.47 -19.73
CA LEU A 146 -4.97 -9.17 -18.92
C LEU A 146 -6.09 -8.54 -19.74
N GLU A 147 -5.75 -7.60 -20.61
CA GLU A 147 -6.70 -6.98 -21.53
C GLU A 147 -7.30 -8.00 -22.51
N GLU A 148 -6.47 -8.84 -23.13
CA GLU A 148 -6.93 -9.92 -24.02
C GLU A 148 -7.90 -10.87 -23.30
N GLU A 149 -7.59 -11.27 -22.06
CA GLU A 149 -8.44 -12.14 -21.25
C GLU A 149 -9.74 -11.45 -20.81
N GLN A 150 -9.71 -10.15 -20.52
CA GLN A 150 -10.92 -9.38 -20.22
C GLN A 150 -11.86 -9.29 -21.42
N GLN A 151 -11.32 -9.09 -22.63
CA GLN A 151 -12.10 -9.04 -23.87
C GLN A 151 -12.78 -10.38 -24.18
N LYS A 152 -12.11 -11.51 -23.93
CA LYS A 152 -12.69 -12.86 -24.10
C LYS A 152 -13.87 -13.13 -23.16
N ARG A 153 -13.90 -12.48 -21.99
CA ARG A 153 -14.92 -12.69 -20.94
C ARG A 153 -16.14 -11.76 -21.09
N ALA A 154 -16.37 -11.20 -22.28
CA ALA A 154 -17.43 -10.25 -22.63
C ALA A 154 -18.74 -10.47 -21.85
N GLY A 155 -18.94 -9.67 -20.78
CA GLY A 155 -20.05 -9.83 -19.84
C GLY A 155 -20.00 -8.84 -18.66
N TYR A 156 -18.81 -8.43 -18.22
CA TYR A 156 -18.64 -7.43 -17.16
C TYR A 156 -18.48 -6.01 -17.71
N HIS A 157 -19.59 -5.39 -18.15
CA HIS A 157 -19.58 -4.03 -18.74
C HIS A 157 -19.73 -2.89 -17.72
N SER A 158 -19.74 -3.16 -16.41
CA SER A 158 -19.96 -2.11 -15.38
C SER A 158 -18.69 -1.55 -14.75
N MET A 159 -17.53 -2.17 -14.94
CA MET A 159 -16.26 -1.74 -14.34
C MET A 159 -15.28 -1.24 -15.41
N PRO A 160 -14.44 -0.24 -15.09
CA PRO A 160 -13.37 0.18 -15.99
C PRO A 160 -12.40 -0.97 -16.31
N SER A 161 -11.75 -0.92 -17.47
CA SER A 161 -10.73 -1.89 -17.88
C SER A 161 -9.63 -2.00 -16.83
N LEU A 162 -9.28 -3.22 -16.42
CA LEU A 162 -8.29 -3.44 -15.35
C LEU A 162 -6.89 -3.04 -15.84
N ALA A 163 -6.61 -3.34 -17.11
CA ALA A 163 -5.45 -2.86 -17.83
C ALA A 163 -5.35 -1.33 -17.81
N ALA A 164 -6.43 -0.62 -18.15
CA ALA A 164 -6.45 0.84 -18.15
C ALA A 164 -6.22 1.42 -16.75
N LEU A 165 -6.83 0.82 -15.72
CA LEU A 165 -6.65 1.28 -14.33
C LEU A 165 -5.23 1.03 -13.80
N MET A 166 -4.59 -0.07 -14.19
CA MET A 166 -3.18 -0.34 -13.86
C MET A 166 -2.23 0.66 -14.51
N HIS A 167 -2.49 1.03 -15.77
CA HIS A 167 -1.73 2.08 -16.44
C HIS A 167 -1.92 3.44 -15.76
N GLU A 168 -3.17 3.84 -15.50
CA GLU A 168 -3.50 5.06 -14.76
C GLU A 168 -2.81 5.09 -13.39
N SER A 169 -2.78 3.95 -12.69
CA SER A 169 -2.14 3.81 -11.37
C SER A 169 -0.63 4.04 -11.42
N MET A 170 0.05 3.70 -12.51
CA MET A 170 1.48 3.97 -12.68
C MET A 170 1.74 5.43 -13.05
N GLU A 171 0.94 6.00 -13.95
CA GLU A 171 1.12 7.38 -14.43
C GLU A 171 0.82 8.42 -13.33
N SER A 172 -0.18 8.15 -12.49
CA SER A 172 -0.56 9.00 -11.36
C SER A 172 0.19 8.68 -10.06
N ASP A 173 1.13 7.72 -10.12
CA ASP A 173 1.88 7.20 -8.97
C ASP A 173 1.02 6.72 -7.77
N ARG A 174 -0.25 6.35 -8.04
CA ARG A 174 -1.07 5.63 -7.05
C ARG A 174 -0.46 4.30 -6.65
N PHE A 175 0.32 3.69 -7.55
CA PHE A 175 1.13 2.53 -7.22
C PHE A 175 2.08 2.86 -6.07
N GLY A 176 2.87 3.93 -6.17
CA GLY A 176 3.74 4.39 -5.08
C GLY A 176 2.97 4.70 -3.79
N PHE A 177 1.81 5.36 -3.89
CA PHE A 177 0.96 5.61 -2.72
C PHE A 177 0.50 4.32 -2.02
N HIS A 178 0.05 3.31 -2.76
CA HIS A 178 -0.33 2.02 -2.18
C HIS A 178 0.87 1.24 -1.63
N GLU A 179 2.05 1.33 -2.26
CA GLU A 179 3.27 0.75 -1.69
C GLU A 179 3.61 1.34 -0.32
N ILE A 180 3.49 2.67 -0.15
CA ILE A 180 3.65 3.33 1.16
C ILE A 180 2.60 2.83 2.15
N LEU A 181 1.34 2.68 1.70
CA LEU A 181 0.24 2.17 2.52
C LEU A 181 0.48 0.74 3.00
N TYR A 182 1.09 -0.12 2.17
CA TYR A 182 1.43 -1.50 2.53
C TYR A 182 2.66 -1.61 3.43
N ALA A 183 3.58 -0.66 3.32
CA ALA A 183 4.87 -0.70 3.99
C ALA A 183 4.86 0.11 5.30
N CYS A 184 4.43 -0.54 6.38
CA CYS A 184 4.59 0.02 7.72
C CYS A 184 6.09 0.27 8.00
N PHE A 185 6.45 1.54 8.26
CA PHE A 185 7.82 2.00 8.49
C PHE A 185 8.78 1.95 7.30
N GLU A 186 8.28 2.03 6.07
CA GLU A 186 9.21 2.13 4.94
C GLU A 186 10.20 3.28 5.11
N SER A 187 11.43 3.06 4.65
CA SER A 187 12.45 4.08 4.70
C SER A 187 11.93 5.36 4.03
N PRO A 188 12.18 6.53 4.61
CA PRO A 188 11.95 7.80 3.94
C PRO A 188 12.57 7.93 2.55
N ASP A 189 13.61 7.16 2.29
CA ASP A 189 14.31 7.11 1.00
C ASP A 189 13.77 5.99 0.10
N SER A 190 12.63 5.37 0.46
CA SER A 190 12.02 4.32 -0.36
C SER A 190 11.66 4.86 -1.73
N ARG A 191 11.69 3.97 -2.72
CA ARG A 191 11.38 4.34 -4.10
C ARG A 191 9.98 4.93 -4.23
N ALA A 192 9.03 4.46 -3.43
CA ALA A 192 7.69 4.99 -3.40
C ALA A 192 7.66 6.44 -2.92
N TRP A 193 8.35 6.76 -1.82
CA TRP A 193 8.49 8.14 -1.35
C TRP A 193 9.21 9.05 -2.35
N VAL A 194 10.22 8.54 -3.05
CA VAL A 194 10.93 9.27 -4.11
C VAL A 194 9.99 9.61 -5.26
N ALA A 195 9.18 8.65 -5.71
CA ALA A 195 8.24 8.86 -6.82
C ALA A 195 7.14 9.87 -6.45
N ILE A 196 6.59 9.76 -5.23
CA ILE A 196 5.58 10.69 -4.72
C ILE A 196 6.14 12.12 -4.60
N ARG A 197 7.40 12.30 -4.21
CA ARG A 197 8.07 13.62 -4.18
C ARG A 197 8.32 14.18 -5.58
N GLN A 198 8.61 13.34 -6.56
CA GLN A 198 8.71 13.80 -7.95
C GLN A 198 7.36 14.29 -8.48
N LEU A 199 6.28 13.59 -8.11
CA LEU A 199 4.92 13.99 -8.46
C LEU A 199 4.46 15.26 -7.72
N LEU A 200 4.85 15.41 -6.45
CA LEU A 200 4.48 16.51 -5.57
C LEU A 200 5.73 17.19 -4.99
N PRO A 201 6.42 18.08 -5.72
CA PRO A 201 7.70 18.64 -5.29
C PRO A 201 7.67 19.47 -4.00
N SER A 202 6.52 20.04 -3.64
CA SER A 202 6.32 20.82 -2.41
C SER A 202 5.64 20.02 -1.29
N ILE A 203 5.66 18.69 -1.37
CA ILE A 203 4.96 17.83 -0.40
C ILE A 203 5.45 18.02 1.04
N ASP A 204 6.74 18.29 1.23
CA ASP A 204 7.34 18.51 2.55
C ASP A 204 6.91 19.86 3.17
N GLU A 205 6.37 20.80 2.37
CA GLU A 205 5.84 22.08 2.82
C GLU A 205 4.37 21.99 3.30
N LEU A 206 3.69 20.86 3.02
CA LEU A 206 2.29 20.67 3.36
C LEU A 206 2.04 20.51 4.86
N VAL A 207 3.08 20.17 5.62
CA VAL A 207 2.98 19.91 7.05
C VAL A 207 4.04 20.70 7.79
N THR A 208 3.59 21.63 8.62
CA THR A 208 4.44 22.29 9.62
C THR A 208 4.24 21.61 10.96
N VAL A 209 5.18 20.74 11.34
CA VAL A 209 5.21 20.13 12.68
C VAL A 209 6.14 20.96 13.58
N PRO A 210 5.69 21.39 14.78
CA PRO A 210 6.57 22.06 15.72
C PRO A 210 7.80 21.20 16.07
N GLY A 211 9.00 21.77 16.01
CA GLY A 211 10.23 21.03 16.35
C GLY A 211 10.21 20.42 17.76
N ALA A 212 9.52 21.07 18.70
CA ALA A 212 9.32 20.54 20.05
C ALA A 212 8.50 19.24 20.08
N GLU A 213 7.51 19.08 19.20
CA GLU A 213 6.71 17.86 19.07
C GLU A 213 7.57 16.71 18.55
N ILE A 214 8.37 16.96 17.51
CA ILE A 214 9.30 15.98 16.94
C ILE A 214 10.32 15.55 18.00
N GLU A 215 10.96 16.49 18.70
CA GLU A 215 11.94 16.16 19.72
C GLU A 215 11.31 15.44 20.93
N PHE A 216 10.07 15.75 21.28
CA PHE A 216 9.33 14.99 22.30
C PHE A 216 9.18 13.52 21.88
N PHE A 217 8.76 13.26 20.63
CA PHE A 217 8.68 11.91 20.09
C PHE A 217 10.03 11.18 20.09
N VAL A 218 11.08 11.82 19.57
CA VAL A 218 12.42 11.20 19.50
C VAL A 218 12.94 10.87 20.89
N ASN A 219 12.75 11.78 21.86
CA ASN A 219 13.16 11.54 23.24
C ASN A 219 12.36 10.42 23.91
N ARG A 220 11.06 10.27 23.58
CA ARG A 220 10.25 9.16 24.07
C ARG A 220 10.80 7.82 23.58
N LYS A 221 11.22 7.71 22.31
CA LYS A 221 11.83 6.48 21.74
C LYS A 221 13.13 6.05 22.39
N TRP A 222 13.90 6.99 22.93
CA TRP A 222 15.18 6.69 23.58
C TRP A 222 15.06 6.50 25.10
N ARG A 223 13.84 6.58 25.64
CA ARG A 223 13.51 6.32 27.05
C ARG A 223 12.73 5.01 27.23
N SER A 224 12.19 4.45 26.15
CA SER A 224 11.40 3.21 26.12
C SER A 224 12.26 1.97 25.95
#